data_AF-A0A5C6F3Z4-F1
#
_entry.id   AF-A0A5C6F3Z4-F1
#
_cell.length_a   1.000
_cell.length_b   1.000
_cell.length_c   1.000
_cell.angle_alpha   90.00
_cell.angle_beta   90.00
_cell.angle_gamma   90.00
#
_symmetry.space_group_name_H-M   'P 1'
#
loop_
_entity.id
_entity.type
_entity.pdbx_description
1 polymer ?
#
loop_
_entity_poly.entity_id
_entity_poly.type
_entity_poly.pdbx_seq_one_letter_code
_entity_poly.pdbx_strand_id
1 'polypeptide(L)'
;MMFKKIVYGMHAALVAAALVIVLVDRVPTTAQAMTVHGTDKKTMLTVPLEAGMEAVVTLDHITGDMTGYVLNRTNGQFFIRYRYNLTQDFPQHQGAYLMAAGLADFRGFKSNDRMASGVIYVSEETSGRVCAYAIPWNPQFATSGAPNQNLTFIPLDHAQTRFIELR
;
A
#
# COMPACT_ATOMS: atom_id res chain seq x y z
N MET A 1 27.54 -41.55 -35.49
CA MET A 1 26.12 -41.10 -35.54
C MET A 1 25.49 -40.88 -34.15
N MET A 2 25.98 -41.55 -33.10
CA MET A 2 25.45 -41.48 -31.72
C MET A 2 25.71 -40.15 -30.99
N PHE A 3 26.86 -39.49 -31.23
CA PHE A 3 27.21 -38.21 -30.59
C PHE A 3 26.30 -37.03 -30.96
N LYS A 4 25.79 -36.95 -32.21
CA LYS A 4 24.89 -35.86 -32.62
C LYS A 4 23.56 -35.88 -31.87
N LYS A 5 22.97 -37.06 -31.61
CA LYS A 5 21.69 -37.17 -30.89
C LYS A 5 21.78 -36.67 -29.44
N ILE A 6 22.92 -36.88 -28.78
CA ILE A 6 23.17 -36.43 -27.40
C ILE A 6 23.25 -34.90 -27.35
N VAL A 7 23.94 -34.28 -28.30
CA VAL A 7 24.07 -32.82 -28.37
C VAL A 7 22.73 -32.14 -28.65
N TYR A 8 21.92 -32.67 -29.57
CA TYR A 8 20.58 -32.13 -29.85
C TYR A 8 19.60 -32.28 -28.67
N GLY A 9 19.66 -33.40 -27.94
CA GLY A 9 18.85 -33.59 -26.73
C GLY A 9 19.19 -32.59 -25.62
N MET A 10 20.49 -32.27 -25.46
CA MET A 10 20.95 -31.30 -24.48
C MET A 10 20.52 -29.86 -24.82
N HIS A 11 20.54 -29.48 -26.11
CA HIS A 11 20.08 -28.16 -26.55
C HIS A 11 18.55 -28.00 -26.38
N ALA A 12 17.77 -29.04 -26.70
CA ALA A 12 16.33 -29.02 -26.51
C ALA A 12 15.95 -28.88 -25.03
N ALA A 13 16.65 -29.57 -24.13
CA ALA A 13 16.44 -29.46 -22.69
C ALA A 13 16.80 -28.06 -22.15
N LEU A 14 17.88 -27.45 -22.64
CA LEU A 14 18.29 -26.09 -22.27
C LEU A 14 17.27 -25.04 -22.74
N VAL A 15 16.75 -25.17 -23.96
CA VAL A 15 15.74 -24.26 -24.49
C VAL A 15 14.41 -24.41 -23.73
N ALA A 16 14.00 -25.65 -23.42
CA ALA A 16 12.80 -25.89 -22.62
C ALA A 16 12.93 -25.32 -21.20
N ALA A 17 14.08 -25.50 -20.54
CA ALA A 17 14.33 -24.94 -19.22
C ALA A 17 14.34 -23.39 -19.25
N ALA A 18 14.97 -22.78 -20.25
CA ALA A 18 14.96 -21.33 -20.42
C ALA A 18 13.54 -20.78 -20.67
N LEU A 19 12.72 -21.49 -21.45
CA LEU A 19 11.34 -21.09 -21.71
C LEU A 19 10.45 -21.17 -20.46
N VAL A 20 10.65 -22.19 -19.62
CA VAL A 20 9.94 -22.34 -18.34
C VAL A 20 10.33 -21.22 -17.37
N ILE A 21 11.60 -20.83 -17.30
CA ILE A 21 12.05 -19.71 -16.45
C ILE A 21 11.39 -18.39 -16.89
N VAL A 22 11.36 -18.12 -18.21
CA VAL A 22 10.73 -16.90 -18.78
C VAL A 22 9.21 -16.88 -18.57
N LEU A 23 8.56 -18.04 -18.46
CA LEU A 23 7.12 -18.14 -18.19
C LEU A 23 6.79 -18.01 -16.69
N VAL A 24 7.70 -18.37 -15.78
CA VAL A 24 7.51 -18.28 -14.33
C VAL A 24 7.73 -16.85 -13.81
N ASP A 25 8.54 -16.02 -14.49
CA ASP A 25 8.78 -14.60 -14.13
C ASP A 25 7.61 -13.65 -14.47
N ARG A 26 6.44 -14.18 -14.85
CA ARG A 26 5.20 -13.41 -15.07
C ARG A 26 4.34 -13.30 -13.80
N VAL A 27 4.89 -13.58 -12.61
CA VAL A 27 4.23 -13.17 -11.37
C VAL A 27 4.38 -11.65 -11.29
N PRO A 28 3.30 -10.85 -11.30
CA PRO A 28 3.43 -9.41 -11.13
C PRO A 28 4.18 -9.16 -9.83
N THR A 29 5.33 -8.50 -9.92
CA THR A 29 6.08 -8.06 -8.76
C THR A 29 5.14 -7.25 -7.89
N THR A 30 4.85 -7.77 -6.69
CA THR A 30 4.03 -7.09 -5.69
C THR A 30 4.57 -5.69 -5.50
N ALA A 31 3.71 -4.68 -5.65
CA ALA A 31 4.06 -3.28 -5.48
C ALA A 31 4.84 -3.10 -4.17
N GLN A 32 6.12 -2.74 -4.30
CA GLN A 32 7.01 -2.53 -3.15
C GLN A 32 6.75 -1.14 -2.59
N ALA A 33 6.05 -1.07 -1.45
CA ALA A 33 6.22 -0.02 -0.46
C ALA A 33 6.97 -0.61 0.75
N MET A 34 7.66 0.21 1.53
CA MET A 34 8.82 -0.20 2.36
C MET A 34 8.62 -1.39 3.32
N THR A 35 7.39 -1.75 3.69
CA THR A 35 7.00 -3.12 4.04
C THR A 35 5.48 -3.29 3.85
N VAL A 36 5.04 -3.64 2.65
CA VAL A 36 3.64 -4.07 2.36
C VAL A 36 3.59 -5.59 2.31
N HIS A 37 2.60 -6.18 2.97
CA HIS A 37 2.22 -7.59 2.76
C HIS A 37 0.70 -7.73 2.79
N GLY A 38 0.16 -8.63 1.98
CA GLY A 38 -1.27 -8.81 1.90
C GLY A 38 -1.66 -10.18 1.38
N THR A 39 -2.97 -10.42 1.46
CA THR A 39 -3.71 -11.55 0.93
C THR A 39 -4.88 -10.99 0.12
N ASP A 40 -5.64 -11.86 -0.53
CA ASP A 40 -6.83 -11.47 -1.29
C ASP A 40 -7.86 -10.69 -0.45
N LYS A 41 -7.87 -10.90 0.87
CA LYS A 41 -8.86 -10.31 1.79
C LYS A 41 -8.35 -9.15 2.62
N LYS A 42 -7.04 -9.05 2.82
CA LYS A 42 -6.45 -8.04 3.71
C LYS A 42 -5.06 -7.64 3.26
N THR A 43 -4.77 -6.35 3.35
CA THR A 43 -3.41 -5.80 3.20
C THR A 43 -2.97 -5.13 4.49
N MET A 44 -1.69 -5.21 4.79
CA MET A 44 -1.03 -4.49 5.87
C MET A 44 0.23 -3.81 5.37
N LEU A 45 0.50 -2.61 5.88
CA LEU A 45 1.73 -1.88 5.63
C LEU A 45 2.19 -1.07 6.83
N THR A 46 3.44 -0.63 6.78
CA THR A 46 3.94 0.45 7.63
C THR A 46 4.09 1.73 6.84
N VAL A 47 3.82 2.85 7.49
CA VAL A 47 3.94 4.18 6.90
C VAL A 47 4.61 5.13 7.89
N PRO A 48 5.67 5.84 7.48
CA PRO A 48 6.38 6.74 8.38
C PRO A 48 5.53 7.93 8.76
N LEU A 49 5.60 8.32 10.03
CA LEU A 49 5.00 9.53 10.53
C LEU A 49 6.08 10.62 10.58
N GLU A 50 6.55 10.99 11.79
CA GLU A 50 7.71 11.84 11.99
C GLU A 50 8.49 11.40 13.22
N ALA A 51 9.68 11.99 13.42
CA ALA A 51 10.57 11.70 14.53
C ALA A 51 10.93 10.19 14.66
N GLY A 52 10.85 9.44 13.56
CA GLY A 52 11.06 7.98 13.50
C GLY A 52 9.90 7.15 14.08
N MET A 53 8.71 7.74 14.21
CA MET A 53 7.47 7.01 14.49
C MET A 53 6.91 6.47 13.17
N GLU A 54 6.21 5.35 13.24
CA GLU A 54 5.48 4.78 12.10
C GLU A 54 4.09 4.35 12.56
N ALA A 55 3.14 4.36 11.62
CA ALA A 55 1.86 3.70 11.80
C ALA A 55 1.89 2.34 11.10
N VAL A 56 1.29 1.33 11.74
CA VAL A 56 0.86 0.11 11.04
C VAL A 56 -0.56 0.32 10.54
N VAL A 57 -0.79 0.07 9.26
CA VAL A 57 -2.09 0.26 8.61
C VAL A 57 -2.54 -1.05 8.02
N THR A 58 -3.82 -1.36 8.19
CA THR A 58 -4.47 -2.53 7.61
C THR A 58 -5.69 -2.10 6.81
N LEU A 59 -6.01 -2.85 5.77
CA LEU A 59 -7.23 -2.71 4.99
C LEU A 59 -7.93 -4.06 4.86
N ASP A 60 -9.21 -4.07 5.20
CA ASP A 60 -10.12 -5.17 4.88
C ASP A 60 -10.69 -4.97 3.48
N HIS A 61 -10.41 -5.91 2.58
CA HIS A 61 -10.78 -5.80 1.18
C HIS A 61 -12.28 -6.03 0.94
N ILE A 62 -12.99 -6.61 1.90
CA ILE A 62 -14.42 -6.91 1.78
C ILE A 62 -15.26 -5.71 2.23
N THR A 63 -14.89 -5.09 3.34
CA THR A 63 -15.66 -3.97 3.91
C THR A 63 -15.14 -2.60 3.48
N GLY A 64 -13.91 -2.54 2.93
CA GLY A 64 -13.21 -1.28 2.67
C GLY A 64 -12.77 -0.56 3.94
N ASP A 65 -12.82 -1.20 5.11
CA ASP A 65 -12.37 -0.59 6.36
C ASP A 65 -10.84 -0.55 6.42
N MET A 66 -10.30 0.67 6.34
CA MET A 66 -8.90 0.98 6.58
C MET A 66 -8.71 1.39 8.03
N THR A 67 -7.82 0.72 8.75
CA THR A 67 -7.48 1.04 10.15
C THR A 67 -5.98 1.21 10.32
N GLY A 68 -5.58 2.18 11.14
CA GLY A 68 -4.18 2.46 11.45
C GLY A 68 -3.93 2.49 12.95
N TYR A 69 -2.73 2.12 13.37
CA TYR A 69 -2.32 2.15 14.77
C TYR A 69 -0.91 2.66 14.93
N VAL A 70 -0.67 3.42 16.00
CA VAL A 70 0.66 3.96 16.35
C VAL A 70 1.05 3.49 17.73
N LEU A 71 2.26 2.93 17.83
CA LEU A 71 2.84 2.53 19.11
C LEU A 71 3.39 3.73 19.85
N ASN A 72 3.15 3.78 21.16
CA ASN A 72 3.81 4.71 22.05
C ASN A 72 5.21 4.19 22.37
N ARG A 73 6.23 5.02 22.14
CA ARG A 73 7.64 4.65 22.37
C ARG A 73 7.99 4.40 23.83
N THR A 74 7.25 5.00 24.76
CA THR A 74 7.56 4.93 26.19
C THR A 74 7.13 3.61 26.79
N ASN A 75 5.95 3.10 26.41
CA ASN A 75 5.36 1.92 27.03
C ASN A 75 5.07 0.77 26.05
N GLY A 76 5.32 0.95 24.74
CA GLY A 76 5.12 -0.06 23.71
C GLY A 76 3.65 -0.41 23.44
N GLN A 77 2.70 0.41 23.89
CA GLN A 77 1.25 0.19 23.67
C GLN A 77 0.74 1.03 22.51
N PHE A 78 -0.27 0.53 21.80
CA PHE A 78 -0.98 1.35 20.81
C PHE A 78 -1.78 2.44 21.52
N PHE A 79 -1.56 3.69 21.13
CA PHE A 79 -2.22 4.84 21.74
C PHE A 79 -2.96 5.72 20.73
N ILE A 80 -2.72 5.54 19.43
CA ILE A 80 -3.53 6.17 18.38
C ILE A 80 -4.17 5.08 17.54
N ARG A 81 -5.45 5.27 17.24
CA ARG A 81 -6.20 4.50 16.25
C ARG A 81 -6.71 5.45 15.16
N TYR A 82 -6.47 5.07 13.92
CA TYR A 82 -7.11 5.66 12.74
C TYR A 82 -8.17 4.71 12.19
N ARG A 83 -9.28 5.24 11.70
CA ARG A 83 -10.27 4.46 10.93
C ARG A 83 -10.85 5.31 9.82
N TYR A 84 -10.96 4.73 8.63
CA TYR A 84 -11.64 5.34 7.48
C TYR A 84 -12.22 4.23 6.61
N ASN A 85 -13.42 4.42 6.06
CA ASN A 85 -14.03 3.44 5.16
C ASN A 85 -13.93 3.93 3.72
N LEU A 86 -13.18 3.18 2.90
CA LEU A 86 -12.84 3.55 1.53
C LEU A 86 -14.03 3.52 0.56
N THR A 87 -15.13 2.85 0.90
CA THR A 87 -16.32 2.82 0.03
C THR A 87 -16.91 4.21 -0.23
N GLN A 88 -16.57 5.19 0.62
CA GLN A 88 -16.91 6.60 0.44
C GLN A 88 -16.23 7.23 -0.79
N ASP A 89 -15.03 6.77 -1.15
CA ASP A 89 -14.25 7.31 -2.26
C ASP A 89 -14.23 6.40 -3.49
N PHE A 90 -14.65 5.14 -3.33
CA PHE A 90 -14.76 4.13 -4.38
C PHE A 90 -16.23 3.70 -4.56
N PRO A 91 -17.07 4.53 -5.23
CA PRO A 91 -18.51 4.30 -5.34
C PRO A 91 -18.87 3.06 -6.19
N GLN A 92 -17.92 2.50 -6.93
CA GLN A 92 -18.08 1.27 -7.71
C GLN A 92 -17.10 0.19 -7.22
N HIS A 93 -17.11 -0.07 -5.91
CA HIS A 93 -16.29 -1.15 -5.33
C HIS A 93 -16.84 -2.51 -5.74
N GLN A 94 -16.19 -3.15 -6.72
CA GLN A 94 -16.51 -4.51 -7.16
C GLN A 94 -15.29 -5.44 -7.21
N GLY A 95 -14.08 -4.89 -7.12
CA GLY A 95 -12.82 -5.63 -7.14
C GLY A 95 -11.99 -5.46 -5.87
N ALA A 96 -10.83 -6.09 -5.88
CA ALA A 96 -9.89 -6.01 -4.77
C ALA A 96 -9.30 -4.60 -4.63
N TYR A 97 -8.90 -4.25 -3.41
CA TYR A 97 -8.10 -3.06 -3.19
C TYR A 97 -6.61 -3.38 -3.30
N LEU A 98 -5.86 -2.40 -3.78
CA LEU A 98 -4.41 -2.35 -3.71
C LEU A 98 -4.03 -1.19 -2.81
N MET A 99 -3.10 -1.40 -1.89
CA MET A 99 -2.62 -0.37 -0.98
C MET A 99 -1.11 -0.28 -1.01
N ALA A 100 -0.60 0.95 -1.05
CA ALA A 100 0.81 1.25 -0.90
C ALA A 100 1.01 2.46 0.01
N ALA A 101 2.18 2.53 0.64
CA ALA A 101 2.63 3.72 1.36
C ALA A 101 3.67 4.47 0.54
N GLY A 102 3.69 5.78 0.68
CA GLY A 102 4.73 6.64 0.13
C GLY A 102 4.98 7.83 1.04
N LEU A 103 5.70 8.80 0.49
CA LEU A 103 6.07 10.03 1.16
C LEU A 103 5.54 11.23 0.36
N ALA A 104 5.04 12.24 1.07
CA ALA A 104 4.75 13.55 0.52
C ALA A 104 5.12 14.64 1.53
N ASP A 105 5.58 15.78 1.01
CA ASP A 105 5.88 16.95 1.82
C ASP A 105 4.70 17.93 1.75
N PHE A 106 3.93 18.02 2.83
CA PHE A 106 2.73 18.86 2.92
C PHE A 106 3.00 20.30 3.36
N ARG A 107 4.23 20.81 3.19
CA ARG A 107 4.56 22.23 3.41
C ARG A 107 3.57 23.13 2.64
N GLY A 108 2.69 23.83 3.37
CA GLY A 108 1.69 24.73 2.81
C GLY A 108 0.31 24.12 2.52
N PHE A 109 0.03 22.91 3.03
CA PHE A 109 -1.32 22.33 2.96
C PHE A 109 -2.34 23.23 3.66
N LYS A 110 -3.52 23.41 3.04
CA LYS A 110 -4.52 24.42 3.43
C LYS A 110 -5.25 24.14 4.75
N SER A 111 -5.00 22.98 5.38
CA SER A 111 -5.59 22.61 6.66
C SER A 111 -4.70 23.06 7.82
N ASN A 112 -5.32 23.47 8.93
CA ASN A 112 -4.62 23.66 10.20
C ASN A 112 -4.13 22.34 10.82
N ASP A 113 -4.60 21.21 10.29
CA ASP A 113 -4.17 19.90 10.74
C ASP A 113 -2.75 19.61 10.24
N ARG A 114 -1.87 19.40 11.20
CA ARG A 114 -0.51 18.97 10.92
C ARG A 114 -0.53 17.53 10.40
N MET A 115 0.05 17.33 9.21
CA MET A 115 0.10 16.02 8.55
C MET A 115 1.46 15.38 8.76
N ALA A 116 1.49 14.04 8.79
CA ALA A 116 2.72 13.28 8.73
C ALA A 116 3.30 13.32 7.31
N SER A 117 4.60 13.01 7.16
CA SER A 117 5.22 12.91 5.83
C SER A 117 4.77 11.66 5.06
N GLY A 118 4.24 10.65 5.76
CA GLY A 118 3.71 9.45 5.13
C GLY A 118 2.33 9.67 4.52
N VAL A 119 2.13 9.05 3.35
CA VAL A 119 0.87 9.05 2.60
C VAL A 119 0.50 7.62 2.27
N ILE A 120 -0.80 7.32 2.32
CA ILE A 120 -1.34 6.03 1.90
C ILE A 120 -2.03 6.23 0.56
N TYR A 121 -1.67 5.41 -0.42
CA TYR A 121 -2.33 5.34 -1.71
C TYR A 121 -3.15 4.06 -1.77
N VAL A 122 -4.42 4.18 -2.16
CA VAL A 122 -5.29 3.04 -2.39
C VAL A 122 -5.82 3.11 -3.80
N SER A 123 -5.78 2.00 -4.52
CA SER A 123 -6.50 1.81 -5.78
C SER A 123 -7.54 0.71 -5.60
N GLU A 124 -8.66 0.81 -6.30
CA GLU A 124 -9.61 -0.29 -6.44
C GLU A 124 -9.52 -0.84 -7.88
N GLU A 125 -9.51 -2.16 -8.02
CA GLU A 125 -9.14 -2.85 -9.26
C GLU A 125 -10.07 -2.54 -10.44
N THR A 126 -11.39 -2.44 -10.21
CA THR A 126 -12.36 -2.33 -11.31
C THR A 126 -12.60 -0.88 -11.77
N SER A 127 -12.58 0.07 -10.85
CA SER A 127 -12.83 1.49 -11.13
C SER A 127 -11.67 2.17 -11.85
N GLY A 128 -10.45 1.65 -11.73
CA GLY A 128 -9.24 2.32 -12.22
C GLY A 128 -9.02 3.68 -11.53
N ARG A 129 -9.57 3.87 -10.34
CA ARG A 129 -9.35 5.06 -9.50
C ARG A 129 -8.24 4.77 -8.50
N VAL A 130 -7.37 5.75 -8.27
CA VAL A 130 -6.45 5.78 -7.13
C VAL A 130 -6.78 6.99 -6.25
N CYS A 131 -6.82 6.80 -4.95
CA CYS A 131 -7.04 7.84 -3.95
C CYS A 131 -5.84 7.94 -3.02
N ALA A 132 -5.47 9.15 -2.63
CA ALA A 132 -4.41 9.44 -1.67
C ALA A 132 -5.02 9.87 -0.33
N TYR A 133 -4.45 9.39 0.76
CA TYR A 133 -4.89 9.65 2.13
C TYR A 133 -3.73 10.15 2.98
N ALA A 134 -3.92 11.31 3.58
CA ALA A 134 -3.02 11.85 4.58
C ALA A 134 -3.29 11.27 5.97
N ILE A 135 -2.25 11.31 6.80
CA ILE A 135 -2.28 10.87 8.18
C ILE A 135 -2.12 12.11 9.07
N PRO A 136 -3.17 12.57 9.77
CA PRO A 136 -3.02 13.68 10.71
C PRO A 136 -2.12 13.24 11.87
N TRP A 137 -1.11 14.05 12.16
CA TRP A 137 -0.06 13.74 13.11
C TRP A 137 0.46 14.99 13.84
N ASN A 138 0.33 14.95 15.17
CA ASN A 138 0.96 15.93 16.05
C ASN A 138 2.24 15.31 16.67
N PRO A 139 3.45 15.84 16.41
CA PRO A 139 4.70 15.34 16.99
C PRO A 139 4.74 15.36 18.51
N GLN A 140 3.93 16.21 19.13
CA GLN A 140 3.80 16.24 20.59
C GLN A 140 3.30 14.89 21.13
N PHE A 141 2.60 14.09 20.32
CA PHE A 141 2.21 12.72 20.64
C PHE A 141 3.41 11.77 20.78
N ALA A 142 4.54 12.03 20.11
CA ALA A 142 5.75 11.21 20.26
C ALA A 142 6.53 11.54 21.53
N THR A 143 6.39 12.76 22.05
CA THR A 143 7.17 13.26 23.19
C THR A 143 6.40 13.23 24.51
N SER A 144 5.07 13.32 24.43
CA SER A 144 4.19 13.21 25.59
C SER A 144 3.61 11.80 25.67
N GLY A 145 3.38 11.28 26.88
CA GLY A 145 2.55 10.09 27.08
C GLY A 145 1.08 10.39 26.76
N ALA A 146 0.81 10.80 25.52
CA ALA A 146 -0.47 11.31 25.08
C ALA A 146 -1.57 10.29 25.39
N PRO A 147 -2.76 10.75 25.84
CA PRO A 147 -3.88 9.86 26.07
C PRO A 147 -4.30 9.22 24.75
N ASN A 148 -5.05 8.11 24.84
CA ASN A 148 -5.52 7.39 23.66
C ASN A 148 -6.28 8.32 22.71
N GLN A 149 -5.87 8.37 21.44
CA GLN A 149 -6.48 9.17 20.39
C GLN A 149 -7.23 8.29 19.40
N ASN A 150 -8.43 8.72 19.01
CA ASN A 150 -9.15 8.17 17.87
C ASN A 150 -9.19 9.25 16.78
N LEU A 151 -8.50 9.02 15.69
CA LEU A 151 -8.37 9.93 14.56
C LEU A 151 -8.94 9.28 13.30
N THR A 152 -9.09 10.07 12.24
CA THR A 152 -9.49 9.59 10.91
C THR A 152 -8.39 9.88 9.91
N PHE A 153 -8.26 9.05 8.88
CA PHE A 153 -7.48 9.43 7.71
C PHE A 153 -8.19 10.56 6.96
N ILE A 154 -7.40 11.39 6.28
CA ILE A 154 -7.91 12.55 5.54
C ILE A 154 -7.75 12.27 4.04
N PRO A 155 -8.85 12.10 3.29
CA PRO A 155 -8.78 12.03 1.83
C PRO A 155 -8.14 13.31 1.27
N LEU A 156 -7.17 13.17 0.39
CA LEU A 156 -6.45 14.28 -0.22
C LEU A 156 -6.99 14.58 -1.61
N ASP A 157 -6.79 13.62 -2.52
CA ASP A 157 -7.17 13.73 -3.92
C ASP A 157 -7.28 12.33 -4.53
N HIS A 158 -7.84 12.26 -5.75
CA HIS A 158 -7.95 11.05 -6.53
C HIS A 158 -7.57 11.27 -7.99
N ALA A 159 -7.06 10.22 -8.62
CA ALA A 159 -6.75 10.20 -10.05
C ALA A 159 -7.36 8.96 -10.72
N GLN A 160 -7.46 9.01 -12.05
CA GLN A 160 -7.80 7.85 -12.88
C GLN A 160 -6.50 7.25 -13.40
N THR A 161 -6.26 5.97 -13.14
CA THR A 161 -5.08 5.22 -13.57
C THR A 161 -5.24 4.65 -14.98
N ARG A 162 -6.49 4.49 -15.44
CA ARG A 162 -6.78 4.17 -16.85
C ARG A 162 -6.77 5.45 -17.69
N PHE A 163 -5.75 5.60 -18.53
CA PHE A 163 -5.81 6.53 -19.65
C PHE A 163 -6.62 5.88 -20.78
N ILE A 164 -7.75 6.48 -21.14
CA ILE A 164 -8.45 6.13 -22.38
C ILE A 164 -8.25 7.32 -23.30
N GLU A 165 -7.23 7.27 -24.16
CA GLU A 165 -7.23 8.12 -25.34
C GLU A 165 -8.31 7.59 -26.30
N LEU A 166 -9.25 8.46 -26.67
CA LEU A 166 -10.27 8.14 -27.66
C LEU A 166 -9.74 8.46 -29.07
N ARG A 167 -9.39 7.39 -29.78
CA ARG A 167 -9.20 7.19 -31.23
C ARG A 167 -8.23 8.10 -31.99
#